data_AF-A0A833P3T4-F1
#
_entry.id   AF-A0A833P3T4-F1
#
_cell.length_a   1.000
_cell.length_b   1.000
_cell.length_c   1.000
_cell.angle_alpha   90.00
_cell.angle_beta   90.00
_cell.angle_gamma   90.00
#
_symmetry.space_group_name_H-M   'P 1'
#
loop_
_entity.id
_entity.type
_entity.pdbx_description
1 polymer ?
#
loop_
_entity_poly.entity_id
_entity_poly.type
_entity_poly.pdbx_seq_one_letter_code
_entity_poly.pdbx_strand_id
1 'polypeptide(L)' 'MARSDRLLVLTQALRRRRHPVTAMVLAEETSVSERTIYRDIASLQASGVPIRGVSCASAGTGRSDA' A
#
# COMPACT_ATOMS: atom_id res chain seq x y z
N MET A 1 -13.35 -11.68 9.26
CA MET A 1 -12.56 -10.50 9.66
C MET A 1 -13.32 -9.24 9.22
N ALA A 2 -13.45 -8.24 10.09
CA ALA A 2 -14.13 -6.99 9.73
C ALA A 2 -13.31 -6.21 8.69
N ARG A 3 -13.99 -5.47 7.80
CA ARG A 3 -13.32 -4.65 6.78
C ARG A 3 -12.32 -3.67 7.41
N SER A 4 -12.70 -3.07 8.54
CA SER A 4 -11.88 -2.08 9.25
C SER A 4 -10.59 -2.67 9.81
N ASP A 5 -10.63 -3.87 10.39
CA ASP A 5 -9.43 -4.57 10.87
C ASP A 5 -8.46 -4.84 9.73
N ARG A 6 -8.95 -5.31 8.59
CA ARG A 6 -8.11 -5.60 7.44
C ARG A 6 -7.42 -4.34 6.90
N LEU A 7 -8.12 -3.21 6.85
CA LEU A 7 -7.54 -1.92 6.44
C LEU A 7 -6.47 -1.45 7.42
N LEU A 8 -6.67 -1.67 8.72
CA LEU A 8 -5.70 -1.34 9.75
C LEU A 8 -4.44 -2.20 9.61
N VAL A 9 -4.60 -3.51 9.42
CA VAL A 9 -3.50 -4.46 9.16
C VAL A 9 -2.73 -4.06 7.90
N LEU A 10 -3.43 -3.77 6.80
CA LEU A 10 -2.82 -3.34 5.54
C LEU A 10 -2.00 -2.05 5.72
N THR A 11 -2.56 -1.07 6.42
CA THR A 11 -1.89 0.22 6.69
C THR A 11 -0.68 0.04 7.60
N GLN A 12 -0.76 -0.82 8.62
CA GLN A 12 0.36 -1.15 9.49
C GLN A 12 1.47 -1.89 8.73
N ALA A 13 1.12 -2.86 7.89
CA ALA A 13 2.07 -3.60 7.05
C ALA A 13 2.83 -2.64 6.12
N LEU A 14 2.11 -1.70 5.49
CA LEU A 14 2.71 -0.66 4.63
C LEU A 14 3.58 0.33 5.42
N ARG A 15 3.17 0.75 6.63
CA ARG A 15 3.95 1.68 7.46
C ARG A 15 5.23 1.08 8.02
N ARG A 16 5.21 -0.21 8.39
CA ARG A 16 6.38 -0.92 8.94
C ARG A 16 7.43 -1.19 7.88
N ARG A 17 7.06 -1.23 6.61
CA ARG A 17 7.96 -1.56 5.51
C ARG A 17 8.49 -0.29 4.84
N ARG A 18 9.81 -0.16 4.81
CA ARG A 18 10.51 0.92 4.07
C ARG A 18 10.62 0.63 2.57
N HIS A 19 10.25 -0.59 2.15
CA HIS A 19 10.36 -1.05 0.76
C HIS A 19 8.97 -1.34 0.17
N PRO A 20 8.81 -1.14 -1.16
CA PRO A 20 7.57 -1.47 -1.85
C PRO A 20 7.28 -2.96 -1.73
N VAL A 21 6.00 -3.29 -1.52
CA VAL A 21 5.50 -4.67 -1.38
C VAL A 21 4.49 -4.90 -2.49
N THR A 22 4.51 -6.09 -3.06
CA THR A 22 3.52 -6.48 -4.07
C THR A 22 2.17 -6.81 -3.42
N ALA A 23 1.10 -6.63 -4.18
CA ALA A 23 -0.25 -6.97 -3.72
C ALA A 23 -0.40 -8.47 -3.38
N MET A 24 0.35 -9.34 -4.07
CA MET A 24 0.40 -10.78 -3.83
C MET A 24 0.89 -11.13 -2.42
N VAL A 25 2.00 -10.52 -1.97
CA VAL A 25 2.53 -10.76 -0.62
C VAL A 25 1.54 -10.28 0.45
N LEU A 26 0.92 -9.12 0.23
CA LEU A 26 -0.11 -8.60 1.15
C LEU A 26 -1.35 -9.51 1.17
N ALA A 27 -1.72 -10.07 0.03
CA ALA A 27 -2.82 -11.03 -0.11
C ALA A 27 -2.55 -12.32 0.67
N GLU A 28 -1.35 -12.88 0.55
CA GLU A 28 -0.92 -14.06 1.32
C GLU A 28 -0.94 -13.79 2.83
N GLU A 29 -0.33 -12.68 3.27
CA GLU A 29 -0.25 -12.32 4.69
C GLU A 29 -1.61 -12.05 5.33
N THR A 30 -2.54 -11.46 4.57
CA THR A 30 -3.89 -11.17 5.06
C THR A 30 -4.91 -12.27 4.71
N SER A 31 -4.47 -13.35 4.05
CA SER A 31 -5.31 -14.47 3.57
C SER A 31 -6.52 -13.98 2.76
N VAL A 32 -6.33 -12.98 1.91
CA VAL A 32 -7.36 -12.45 1.00
C VAL A 32 -6.86 -12.46 -0.44
N SER A 33 -7.75 -12.33 -1.40
CA SER A 33 -7.36 -12.25 -2.81
C SER A 33 -6.73 -10.89 -3.17
N GLU A 34 -5.84 -10.87 -4.16
CA GLU A 34 -5.23 -9.63 -4.68
C GLU A 34 -6.27 -8.57 -5.09
N ARG A 35 -7.39 -8.97 -5.70
CA ARG A 35 -8.49 -8.06 -6.04
C ARG A 35 -9.02 -7.28 -4.83
N THR A 36 -9.02 -7.93 -3.66
CA THR A 36 -9.42 -7.30 -2.39
C THR A 36 -8.37 -6.31 -1.93
N ILE A 37 -7.08 -6.66 -2.05
CA ILE A 37 -5.97 -5.76 -1.75
C ILE A 37 -6.05 -4.50 -2.61
N TYR A 38 -6.21 -4.63 -3.93
CA TYR A 38 -6.33 -3.47 -4.83
C TYR A 38 -7.53 -2.59 -4.49
N ARG A 39 -8.68 -3.19 -4.17
CA ARG A 39 -9.88 -2.43 -3.76
C ARG A 39 -9.66 -1.68 -2.44
N ASP A 40 -8.95 -2.28 -1.51
CA ASP A 40 -8.63 -1.68 -0.22
C ASP A 40 -7.58 -0.58 -0.37
N ILE A 41 -6.56 -0.78 -1.20
CA ILE A 41 -5.60 0.27 -1.59
C ILE A 41 -6.35 1.46 -2.21
N ALA A 42 -7.27 1.22 -3.15
CA ALA A 42 -8.09 2.27 -3.74
C ALA A 42 -8.96 2.99 -2.69
N SER A 43 -9.51 2.25 -1.71
CA SER A 43 -10.26 2.83 -0.59
C SER A 43 -9.38 3.71 0.31
N LEU A 44 -8.15 3.26 0.58
CA LEU A 44 -7.17 4.01 1.39
C LEU A 44 -6.68 5.26 0.66
N GLN A 45 -6.44 5.18 -0.65
CA GLN A 45 -6.11 6.34 -1.49
C GLN A 45 -7.24 7.37 -1.51
N ALA A 46 -8.49 6.91 -1.66
CA ALA A 46 -9.67 7.78 -1.58
C ALA A 46 -9.83 8.44 -0.19
N SER A 47 -9.31 7.79 0.86
CA SER A 47 -9.30 8.33 2.23
C SER A 47 -8.11 9.27 2.50
N GLY A 48 -7.26 9.54 1.51
CA GLY A 48 -6.10 10.43 1.65
C GLY A 48 -4.85 9.78 2.25
N VAL A 49 -4.80 8.44 2.34
CA VAL A 49 -3.58 7.75 2.79
C VAL A 49 -2.54 7.81 1.67
N PRO A 50 -1.33 8.34 1.92
CA PRO A 50 -0.28 8.47 0.91
C PRO A 50 0.39 7.11 0.68
N ILE A 51 -0.33 6.18 0.07
CA ILE A 51 0.22 4.92 -0.39
C ILE A 51 0.92 5.19 -1.72
N ARG A 52 2.26 5.18 -1.72
CA ARG A 52 3.05 5.09 -2.95
C ARG A 52 2.78 3.72 -3.59
N GLY A 53 1.71 3.63 -4.38
CA GLY A 53 1.68 2.65 -5.45
C GLY A 53 2.83 2.99 -6.38
N VAL A 54 3.66 2.01 -6.74
CA VAL A 54 4.65 2.21 -7.80
C VAL A 54 3.94 2.31 -9.14
N SER A 55 3.13 3.35 -9.31
CA SER A 55 2.73 3.85 -10.62
C SER A 55 3.85 4.77 -11.02
N CYS A 56 4.74 4.27 -11.88
CA CYS A 56 5.81 5.07 -12.43
C CYS A 56 5.19 6.18 -13.29
N ALA A 57 4.93 7.34 -12.70
CA ALA A 57 4.70 8.60 -13.39
C ALA A 57 4.95 9.76 -12.42
N SER A 58 5.98 10.55 -12.74
CA SER A 58 6.32 11.88 -12.21
C SER A 58 6.57 12.03 -10.70
N ALA A 59 7.84 12.29 -10.35
CA ALA A 59 8.24 13.52 -9.65
C ALA A 59 9.76 13.52 -9.49
N GLY A 60 10.43 14.45 -10.18
CA GLY A 60 11.79 14.83 -9.85
C GLY A 60 11.84 15.35 -8.43
N THR A 61 12.83 14.92 -7.66
CA THR A 61 13.35 15.72 -6.55
C THR A 61 14.83 15.42 -6.49
N GLY A 62 15.61 16.47 -6.75
CA GLY A 62 17.05 16.42 -6.66
C GLY A 62 17.53 16.06 -5.25
N ARG A 63 18.58 15.25 -5.23
CA ARG A 63 19.76 15.36 -4.37
C ARG A 63 20.90 15.09 -5.35
N SER A 64 21.79 16.01 -5.73
CA SER A 64 22.50 17.02 -4.94
C SER A 64 23.06 16.45 -3.65
N ASP A 65 24.05 15.58 -3.79
CA ASP A 65 25.21 15.41 -2.90
C ASP A 65 26.33 14.96 -3.86
N ALA A 66 27.16 15.89 -4.37
CA ALA A 66 28.40 16.38 -3.74
C ALA A 66 29.42 15.25 -3.50
#